data_AF-A0A5B8LZ15-F1
#
_entry.id   AF-A0A5B8LZ15-F1
#
_cell.length_a   1.000
_cell.length_b   1.000
_cell.length_c   1.000
_cell.angle_alpha   90.00
_cell.angle_beta   90.00
_cell.angle_gamma   90.00
#
_symmetry.space_group_name_H-M   'P 1'
#
loop_
_entity.id
_entity.type
_entity.pdbx_description
1 polymer ?
#
loop_
_entity_poly.entity_id
_entity_poly.type
_entity_poly.pdbx_seq_one_letter_code
_entity_poly.pdbx_strand_id
1 'polypeptide(L)'
;MKLLTCPVNGPRNIIEFQYLGPVRAANPELPDQLTEALFYVENPLGMLTEWWRHTPSNTIFIAERHTVTDQIVATYLPNRKPA
;
A
#
# COMPACT_ATOMS: atom_id res chain seq x y z
N MET A 1 9.40 -17.15 -4.71
CA MET A 1 9.46 -15.67 -4.90
C MET A 1 8.03 -15.16 -4.90
N LYS A 2 7.70 -14.16 -4.08
CA LYS A 2 6.32 -13.65 -3.94
C LYS A 2 5.91 -12.82 -5.16
N LEU A 3 4.64 -12.90 -5.55
CA LEU A 3 4.06 -12.08 -6.62
C LEU A 3 3.23 -10.94 -6.04
N LEU A 4 3.28 -9.79 -6.71
CA LEU A 4 2.40 -8.66 -6.48
C LEU A 4 1.80 -8.25 -7.85
N THR A 5 0.49 -8.04 -7.88
CA THR A 5 -0.21 -7.70 -9.12
C THR A 5 -0.20 -6.18 -9.29
N CYS A 6 0.51 -5.68 -10.30
CA CYS A 6 0.38 -4.29 -10.70
C CYS A 6 -0.95 -4.12 -11.46
N PRO A 7 -1.82 -3.15 -11.10
CA PRO A 7 -3.07 -2.91 -11.81
C PRO A 7 -2.92 -2.58 -13.30
N VAL A 8 -1.72 -2.15 -13.72
CA VAL A 8 -1.40 -1.78 -15.10
C VAL A 8 -0.61 -2.88 -15.83
N ASN A 9 0.23 -3.63 -15.12
CA ASN A 9 1.22 -4.55 -15.73
C ASN A 9 1.01 -6.03 -15.39
N GLY A 10 -0.04 -6.35 -14.63
CA GLY A 10 -0.36 -7.70 -14.19
C GLY A 10 0.58 -8.23 -13.08
N PRO A 11 0.57 -9.55 -12.84
CA PRO A 11 1.42 -10.19 -11.83
C PRO A 11 2.90 -10.04 -12.16
N ARG A 12 3.67 -9.52 -11.20
CA ARG A 12 5.13 -9.35 -11.31
C ARG A 12 5.82 -9.81 -10.04
N ASN A 13 7.13 -10.02 -10.13
CA ASN A 13 7.91 -10.40 -8.97
C ASN A 13 7.94 -9.25 -7.96
N ILE A 14 7.69 -9.53 -6.67
CA ILE A 14 7.57 -8.46 -5.67
C ILE A 14 8.85 -7.60 -5.54
N ILE A 15 10.00 -8.13 -5.95
CA ILE A 15 11.27 -7.38 -5.96
C ILE A 15 11.28 -6.19 -6.96
N GLU A 16 10.38 -6.18 -7.94
CA GLU A 16 10.21 -5.04 -8.86
C GLU A 16 9.54 -3.83 -8.17
N PHE A 17 9.05 -4.00 -6.94
CA PHE A 17 8.20 -3.03 -6.26
C PHE A 17 8.87 -2.41 -5.04
N GLN A 18 8.55 -1.14 -4.82
CA GLN A 18 8.93 -0.38 -3.65
C GLN A 18 7.71 -0.24 -2.72
N TYR A 19 7.90 -0.61 -1.45
CA TYR A 19 6.93 -0.35 -0.39
C TYR A 19 7.00 1.11 0.04
N LEU A 20 5.85 1.79 0.13
CA LEU A 20 5.75 3.21 0.46
C LEU A 20 5.03 3.48 1.79
N GLY A 21 4.72 2.43 2.55
CA GLY A 21 4.05 2.55 3.85
C GLY A 21 2.53 2.36 3.78
N PRO A 22 1.85 2.40 4.95
CA PRO A 22 0.40 2.27 5.02
C PRO A 22 -0.32 3.50 4.45
N VAL A 23 -1.52 3.30 3.93
CA VAL A 23 -2.42 4.38 3.52
C VAL A 23 -2.98 5.03 4.78
N ARG A 24 -2.74 6.34 4.95
CA ARG A 24 -3.21 7.12 6.10
C ARG A 24 -4.13 8.23 5.66
N ALA A 25 -5.18 8.45 6.44
CA ALA A 25 -5.93 9.70 6.41
C ALA A 25 -5.28 10.64 7.43
N ALA A 26 -4.90 11.84 6.99
CA ALA A 26 -4.39 12.88 7.87
C ALA A 26 -5.00 14.21 7.46
N ASN A 27 -5.48 14.99 8.44
CA ASN A 27 -5.85 16.37 8.20
C ASN A 27 -4.61 17.25 8.41
N PRO A 28 -4.06 17.88 7.35
CA PRO A 28 -2.87 18.72 7.48
C PRO A 28 -3.09 19.97 8.34
N GLU A 29 -4.35 20.39 8.53
CA GLU A 29 -4.70 21.57 9.34
C GLU A 29 -4.69 21.30 10.86
N LEU A 30 -4.49 20.05 11.28
CA LEU A 30 -4.43 19.63 12.68
C LEU A 30 -3.02 19.13 13.03
N PRO A 31 -2.18 19.95 13.70
CA PRO A 31 -0.77 19.64 13.96
C PRO A 31 -0.53 18.30 14.67
N ASP A 32 -1.40 17.93 15.61
CA ASP A 32 -1.28 16.67 16.35
C ASP A 32 -1.55 15.47 15.44
N GLN A 33 -2.59 15.54 14.61
CA GLN A 33 -2.91 14.48 13.63
C GLN A 33 -1.86 14.37 12.54
N LEU A 34 -1.29 15.50 12.10
CA LEU A 34 -0.18 15.52 11.16
C LEU A 34 1.07 14.85 11.75
N THR A 35 1.38 15.13 13.01
CA THR A 35 2.51 14.52 13.72
C THR A 35 2.34 13.01 13.84
N GLU A 36 1.15 12.53 14.24
CA GLU A 36 0.84 11.10 14.24
C GLU A 36 1.00 10.49 12.84
N ALA A 37 0.41 11.12 11.83
CA ALA A 37 0.44 10.61 10.47
C ALA A 37 1.83 10.60 9.83
N LEU A 38 2.76 11.47 10.26
CA LEU A 38 4.13 11.51 9.74
C LEU A 38 5.09 10.57 10.47
N PHE A 39 4.95 10.44 11.80
CA PHE A 39 6.00 9.82 12.62
C PHE A 39 5.58 8.52 13.29
N TYR A 40 4.29 8.27 13.48
CA TYR A 40 3.83 7.04 14.13
C TYR A 40 3.57 5.96 13.09
N VAL A 41 3.90 4.71 13.39
CA VAL A 41 3.75 3.60 12.44
C VAL A 41 2.61 2.70 12.88
N GLU A 42 1.50 2.71 12.12
CA GLU A 42 0.51 1.64 12.21
C GLU A 42 1.15 0.31 11.79
N ASN A 43 1.12 -0.67 12.68
CA ASN A 43 1.65 -2.01 12.44
C ASN A 43 0.65 -3.08 12.95
N PRO A 44 -0.54 -3.18 12.34
CA PRO A 44 -1.56 -4.11 12.80
C PRO A 44 -1.17 -5.56 12.49
N LEU A 45 -1.56 -6.46 13.40
CA LEU A 45 -1.70 -7.88 13.09
C LEU A 45 -3.04 -8.08 12.39
N GLY A 46 -3.03 -8.29 11.08
CA GLY A 46 -4.25 -8.45 10.28
C GLY A 46 -4.17 -7.70 8.96
N MET A 47 -5.30 -7.16 8.52
CA MET A 47 -5.36 -6.41 7.25
C MET A 47 -4.65 -5.07 7.36
N LEU A 48 -3.82 -4.77 6.37
CA LEU A 48 -3.15 -3.49 6.17
C LEU A 48 -3.35 -3.02 4.73
N THR A 49 -3.73 -1.75 4.59
CA THR A 49 -3.84 -1.08 3.29
C THR A 49 -2.56 -0.29 3.05
N GLU A 50 -1.89 -0.55 1.95
CA GLU A 50 -0.50 -0.16 1.71
C GLU A 50 -0.31 0.55 0.38
N TRP A 51 0.57 1.54 0.35
CA TRP A 51 1.07 2.14 -0.87
C TRP A 51 2.23 1.33 -1.44
N TRP A 52 2.16 1.04 -2.74
CA TRP A 52 3.20 0.35 -3.48
C TRP A 52 3.49 1.07 -4.79
N ARG A 53 4.75 1.01 -5.23
CA ARG A 53 5.20 1.52 -6.51
C ARG A 53 5.82 0.41 -7.33
N HIS A 54 5.31 0.18 -8.54
CA HIS A 54 5.99 -0.64 -9.53
C HIS A 54 7.14 0.18 -10.13
N THR A 55 8.37 -0.14 -9.75
CA THR A 55 9.55 0.69 -10.05
C THR A 55 9.78 0.91 -11.55
N PRO A 56 9.68 -0.11 -12.42
CA PRO A 56 9.91 0.04 -13.87
C PRO A 56 8.90 0.97 -14.57
N SER A 57 7.62 0.90 -14.20
CA SER A 57 6.56 1.71 -14.84
C SER A 57 6.19 2.97 -14.06
N ASN A 58 6.81 3.19 -12.90
CA ASN A 58 6.50 4.27 -11.98
C ASN A 58 5.02 4.31 -11.54
N THR A 59 4.32 3.19 -11.62
CA THR A 59 2.89 3.11 -11.27
C THR A 59 2.75 3.01 -9.76
N ILE A 60 2.09 3.99 -9.15
CA ILE A 60 1.72 3.99 -7.72
C ILE A 60 0.31 3.45 -7.58
N PHE A 61 0.13 2.50 -6.68
CA PHE A 61 -1.14 1.82 -6.45
C PHE A 61 -1.26 1.38 -4.99
N ILE A 62 -2.45 0.90 -4.63
CA ILE A 62 -2.76 0.40 -3.29
C ILE A 62 -2.81 -1.12 -3.32
N ALA A 63 -2.28 -1.76 -2.27
CA ALA A 63 -2.47 -3.18 -1.99
C ALA A 63 -3.12 -3.37 -0.61
N GLU A 64 -4.06 -4.30 -0.52
CA GLU A 64 -4.59 -4.77 0.76
C GLU A 64 -3.91 -6.11 1.08
N ARG A 65 -3.20 -6.17 2.21
CA ARG A 65 -2.37 -7.30 2.58
C ARG A 65 -2.66 -7.73 4.00
N HIS A 66 -2.80 -9.04 4.22
CA HIS A 66 -2.88 -9.59 5.55
C HIS A 66 -1.46 -9.80 6.11
N THR A 67 -1.04 -9.01 7.10
CA THR A 67 0.36 -8.92 7.57
C THR A 67 0.89 -10.21 8.21
N VAL A 68 0.00 -11.06 8.75
CA VAL A 68 0.37 -12.34 9.37
C VAL A 68 0.59 -13.45 8.35
N THR A 69 -0.27 -13.52 7.32
CA THR A 69 -0.22 -14.59 6.30
C THR A 69 0.55 -14.16 5.05
N ASP A 70 0.87 -12.87 4.98
CA ASP A 70 1.50 -12.19 3.86
C ASP A 70 0.69 -12.24 2.54
N GLN A 71 -0.58 -12.65 2.62
CA GLN A 71 -1.49 -12.74 1.49
C GLN A 71 -1.94 -11.36 1.03
N ILE A 72 -1.77 -11.08 -0.27
CA ILE A 72 -2.34 -9.89 -0.91
C ILE A 72 -3.76 -10.24 -1.35
N VAL A 73 -4.74 -9.51 -0.84
CA VAL A 73 -6.17 -9.72 -1.08
C VAL A 73 -6.63 -8.94 -2.31
N ALA A 74 -6.14 -7.71 -2.47
CA ALA A 74 -6.51 -6.84 -3.59
C ALA A 74 -5.38 -5.88 -3.95
N THR A 75 -5.35 -5.45 -5.21
CA THR A 75 -4.48 -4.39 -5.72
C THR A 75 -5.26 -3.50 -6.66
N TYR A 76 -5.20 -2.18 -6.47
CA TYR A 76 -6.01 -1.25 -7.25
C TYR A 76 -5.39 0.14 -7.34
N LEU A 77 -5.78 0.90 -8.37
CA LEU A 77 -5.42 2.32 -8.45
C LEU A 77 -6.20 3.12 -7.41
N PRO A 78 -5.64 4.20 -6.83
CA PRO A 78 -6.24 4.89 -5.68
C PRO A 78 -7.66 5.42 -5.90
N ASN A 79 -7.97 5.75 -7.15
CA ASN A 79 -9.27 6.25 -7.59
C ASN A 79 -10.19 5.15 -8.15
N ARG A 80 -9.82 3.86 -8.02
CA ARG A 80 -10.53 2.72 -8.62
C ARG A 80 -10.49 1.50 -7.70
N LYS A 81 -10.94 1.62 -6.45
CA LYS A 81 -11.15 0.46 -5.59
C LYS A 81 -12.28 -0.41 -6.19
N PRO A 82 -12.05 -1.69 -6.50
CA PRO A 82 -13.12 -2.57 -6.95
C PRO A 82 -14.19 -2.75 -5.84
N ALA A 83 -15.45 -2.90 -6.26
CA ALA A 83 -16.59 -3.11 -5.37
C ALA A 83 -16.50 -4.44 -4.60
#